data_AF-A0A2S5M8S1-F1
#
_entry.id   AF-A0A2S5M8S1-F1
#
_cell.length_a   1.000
_cell.length_b   1.000
_cell.length_c   1.000
_cell.angle_alpha   90.00
_cell.angle_beta   90.00
_cell.angle_gamma   90.00
#
_symmetry.space_group_name_H-M   'P 1'
#
loop_
_entity.id
_entity.type
_entity.pdbx_description
1 polymer ?
#
loop_
_entity_poly.entity_id
_entity_poly.type
_entity_poly.pdbx_seq_one_letter_code
_entity_poly.pdbx_strand_id
1 'polypeptide(L)'
;MQQPAWLTAAWAEFGVREVVGSGDAVRVVKYFRDAGHAQITNDETPWCAAFVGAMLKRAEIEGSGSLLARSYLKWGVALDEPKLGAIAVLTRGSDLGAGHVGFYLGSTNDNIYLLGGNQGDAVSVAAFARERLLGYRWPAPQKSPADASKVADIQRSDVFARALTHVQKMEGGYSDDPYDPGGPTNRGVTLAVFAKWHGETVDAASRARLIDALKRIPDETVQRIYNQRYWQPSSAGLLPEPLALMHFDASVNHGVGGAIRMLQSAVGTTSDGEIGPQTLAAIAAMPSTTSVARYAEIRRARYRALPHFWRFGRGWLRRVDATEALAKAWAMNEGPTPKTTTSTSNSEGDSRMANDTGAIGTAEGAKWWAQSKTIWGAIITAVATVAPLLGPVIGVDLPGEVVKDAGEQTVTAVQAVVGLIGTLLTIYGRLKATTPLARRALSVKL
;
A
#
# COMPACT_ATOMS: atom_id res chain seq x y z
N MET A 1 11.40 17.29 0.45
CA MET A 1 11.86 17.38 1.85
C MET A 1 11.37 16.13 2.55
N GLN A 2 12.24 15.34 3.17
CA GLN A 2 11.88 14.04 3.75
C GLN A 2 11.26 14.27 5.14
N GLN A 3 9.95 14.14 5.27
CA GLN A 3 9.23 14.29 6.54
C GLN A 3 8.97 12.92 7.20
N PRO A 4 8.82 12.84 8.53
CA PRO A 4 8.57 11.57 9.21
C PRO A 4 7.27 10.86 8.75
N ALA A 5 7.23 9.53 8.82
CA ALA A 5 6.09 8.73 8.36
C ALA A 5 4.78 9.06 9.11
N TRP A 6 4.85 9.28 10.42
CA TRP A 6 3.67 9.66 11.22
C TRP A 6 3.17 11.08 10.89
N LEU A 7 4.08 11.99 10.50
CA LEU A 7 3.69 13.31 10.05
C LEU A 7 3.01 13.24 8.66
N THR A 8 3.50 12.36 7.78
CA THR A 8 2.81 12.05 6.51
C THR A 8 1.41 11.50 6.75
N ALA A 9 1.26 10.58 7.72
CA ALA A 9 -0.06 10.05 8.10
C ALA A 9 -0.98 11.15 8.64
N ALA A 10 -0.47 12.07 9.46
CA ALA A 10 -1.23 13.18 10.01
C ALA A 10 -1.74 14.13 8.89
N TRP A 11 -0.90 14.45 7.90
CA TRP A 11 -1.30 15.27 6.76
C TRP A 11 -2.42 14.64 5.92
N ALA A 12 -2.46 13.31 5.82
CA ALA A 12 -3.53 12.60 5.12
C ALA A 12 -4.91 12.71 5.82
N GLU A 13 -4.93 13.14 7.08
CA GLU A 13 -6.14 13.36 7.88
C GLU A 13 -6.51 14.85 8.00
N PHE A 14 -5.76 15.76 7.37
CA PHE A 14 -6.04 17.20 7.43
C PHE A 14 -7.47 17.51 6.98
N GLY A 15 -8.19 18.31 7.76
CA GLY A 15 -9.56 18.74 7.48
C GLY A 15 -10.66 17.81 8.01
N VAL A 16 -10.34 16.65 8.59
CA VAL A 16 -11.34 15.80 9.27
C VAL A 16 -11.96 16.56 10.46
N ARG A 17 -13.29 16.60 10.56
CA ARG A 17 -14.03 17.31 11.61
C ARG A 17 -14.95 16.41 12.42
N GLU A 18 -15.20 16.79 13.66
CA GLU A 18 -16.26 16.22 14.49
C GLU A 18 -17.59 16.85 14.07
N VAL A 19 -18.34 16.14 13.22
CA VAL A 19 -19.70 16.54 12.85
C VAL A 19 -20.61 15.38 13.20
N VAL A 20 -21.45 15.60 14.21
CA VAL A 20 -22.44 14.64 14.72
C VAL A 20 -23.26 14.07 13.56
N GLY A 21 -23.24 12.75 13.39
CA GLY A 21 -24.00 12.03 12.37
C GLY A 21 -23.41 12.01 10.95
N SER A 22 -22.20 12.52 10.73
CA SER A 22 -21.50 12.48 9.43
C SER A 22 -20.48 11.35 9.32
N GLY A 23 -20.02 11.03 8.10
CA GLY A 23 -18.95 10.04 7.87
C GLY A 23 -17.60 10.39 8.53
N ASP A 24 -17.38 11.64 8.94
CA ASP A 24 -16.17 12.06 9.64
C ASP A 24 -16.20 11.71 11.14
N ALA A 25 -17.39 11.60 11.76
CA ALA A 25 -17.53 11.06 13.12
C ALA A 25 -17.03 9.60 13.20
N VAL A 26 -17.24 8.82 12.13
CA VAL A 26 -16.72 7.44 12.00
C VAL A 26 -15.18 7.42 11.96
N ARG A 27 -14.54 8.46 11.39
CA ARG A 27 -13.07 8.58 11.35
C ARG A 27 -12.49 8.99 12.70
N VAL A 28 -13.15 9.90 13.43
CA VAL A 28 -12.71 10.28 14.79
C VAL A 28 -12.78 9.10 15.75
N VAL A 29 -13.88 8.32 15.72
CA VAL A 29 -14.01 7.08 16.49
C VAL A 29 -12.92 6.06 16.15
N LYS A 30 -12.48 6.02 14.87
CA LYS A 30 -11.38 5.15 14.46
C LYS A 30 -10.05 5.54 15.11
N TYR A 31 -9.80 6.82 15.41
CA TYR A 31 -8.57 7.22 16.10
C TYR A 31 -8.48 6.61 17.50
N PHE A 32 -9.60 6.53 18.23
CA PHE A 32 -9.63 5.87 19.53
C PHE A 32 -9.30 4.38 19.41
N ARG A 33 -9.88 3.68 18.43
CA ARG A 33 -9.55 2.28 18.14
C ARG A 33 -8.08 2.08 17.78
N ASP A 34 -7.55 2.89 16.86
CA ASP A 34 -6.15 2.82 16.40
C ASP A 34 -5.18 3.14 17.56
N ALA A 35 -5.59 3.97 18.53
CA ALA A 35 -4.83 4.28 19.74
C ALA A 35 -5.00 3.23 20.87
N GLY A 36 -5.74 2.13 20.65
CA GLY A 36 -5.92 1.05 21.62
C GLY A 36 -7.14 1.17 22.53
N HIS A 37 -8.06 2.09 22.24
CA HIS A 37 -9.25 2.40 23.04
C HIS A 37 -10.54 2.14 22.25
N ALA A 38 -10.70 0.92 21.74
CA ALA A 38 -11.83 0.52 20.89
C ALA A 38 -13.20 0.57 21.58
N GLN A 39 -13.23 0.62 22.92
CA GLN A 39 -14.40 0.73 23.77
C GLN A 39 -15.05 2.12 23.78
N ILE A 40 -14.36 3.14 23.26
CA ILE A 40 -14.89 4.51 23.20
C ILE A 40 -15.62 4.71 21.88
N THR A 41 -16.91 4.98 21.97
CA THR A 41 -17.83 5.10 20.83
C THR A 41 -18.48 6.47 20.70
N ASN A 42 -18.11 7.44 21.55
CA ASN A 42 -18.55 8.83 21.48
C ASN A 42 -17.36 9.79 21.26
N ASP A 43 -17.67 10.96 20.73
CA ASP A 43 -16.73 12.01 20.31
C ASP A 43 -16.52 13.10 21.38
N GLU A 44 -17.38 13.14 22.41
CA GLU A 44 -17.28 14.03 23.59
C GLU A 44 -15.97 13.88 24.40
N THR A 45 -15.18 12.84 24.15
CA THR A 45 -13.87 12.65 24.79
C THR A 45 -12.79 13.41 24.01
N PRO A 46 -11.97 14.26 24.67
CA PRO A 46 -10.88 14.96 23.98
C PRO A 46 -9.95 14.02 23.20
N TRP A 47 -9.97 14.12 21.87
CA TRP A 47 -9.32 13.14 20.97
C TRP A 47 -7.95 13.56 20.40
N CYS A 48 -7.33 14.62 20.92
CA CYS A 48 -6.00 15.06 20.46
C CYS A 48 -4.92 13.99 20.69
N ALA A 49 -4.94 13.30 21.83
CA ALA A 49 -4.02 12.20 22.12
C ALA A 49 -4.36 10.93 21.34
N ALA A 50 -5.65 10.66 21.10
CA ALA A 50 -6.11 9.56 20.25
C ALA A 50 -5.59 9.73 18.82
N PHE A 51 -5.72 10.94 18.27
CA PHE A 51 -5.21 11.30 16.95
C PHE A 51 -3.69 11.05 16.84
N VAL A 52 -2.90 11.59 17.78
CA VAL A 52 -1.44 11.39 17.79
C VAL A 52 -1.10 9.91 17.91
N GLY A 53 -1.77 9.17 18.79
CA GLY A 53 -1.59 7.72 18.94
C GLY A 53 -1.91 6.94 17.67
N ALA A 54 -2.99 7.30 16.97
CA ALA A 54 -3.37 6.69 15.71
C ALA A 54 -2.34 6.96 14.60
N MET A 55 -1.80 8.18 14.50
CA MET A 55 -0.80 8.52 13.49
C MET A 55 0.53 7.80 13.76
N LEU A 56 0.92 7.68 15.03
CA LEU A 56 2.07 6.87 15.43
C LEU A 56 1.85 5.40 15.07
N LYS A 57 0.67 4.83 15.39
CA LYS A 57 0.34 3.44 15.07
C LYS A 57 0.42 3.15 13.58
N ARG A 58 -0.05 4.07 12.73
CA ARG A 58 0.03 3.98 11.26
C ARG A 58 1.46 4.07 10.73
N ALA A 59 2.36 4.66 11.50
CA ALA A 59 3.80 4.65 11.24
C ALA A 59 4.52 3.50 11.95
N GLU A 60 3.79 2.51 12.47
CA GLU A 60 4.30 1.35 13.20
C GLU A 60 5.06 1.72 14.49
N ILE A 61 4.72 2.86 15.09
CA ILE A 61 5.26 3.33 16.36
C ILE A 61 4.17 3.22 17.41
N GLU A 62 4.48 2.60 18.55
CA GLU A 62 3.56 2.58 19.68
C GLU A 62 3.46 3.98 20.30
N GLY A 63 2.23 4.49 20.40
CA GLY A 63 1.94 5.73 21.13
C GLY A 63 2.03 5.54 22.65
N SER A 64 1.63 6.54 23.42
CA SER A 64 1.63 6.45 24.89
C SER A 64 0.62 5.43 25.46
N GLY A 65 -0.28 4.91 24.63
CA GLY A 65 -1.39 4.04 25.03
C GLY A 65 -2.45 4.76 25.87
N SER A 66 -2.38 6.09 26.02
CA SER A 66 -3.26 6.89 26.86
C SER A 66 -3.90 8.03 26.06
N LEU A 67 -5.15 8.33 26.41
CA LEU A 67 -5.90 9.47 25.87
C LEU A 67 -5.57 10.80 26.56
N LEU A 68 -4.71 10.78 27.58
CA LEU A 68 -4.23 11.99 28.22
C LEU A 68 -3.07 12.58 27.41
N ALA A 69 -3.20 13.83 26.94
CA ALA A 69 -2.14 14.51 26.21
C ALA A 69 -0.79 14.53 26.98
N ARG A 70 -0.84 14.71 28.31
CA ARG A 70 0.35 14.76 29.16
C ARG A 70 1.07 13.42 29.30
N SER A 71 0.45 12.30 28.93
CA SER A 71 1.11 10.99 28.90
C SER A 71 2.35 10.99 27.99
N TYR A 72 2.34 11.80 26.93
CA TYR A 72 3.47 11.93 26.03
C TYR A 72 4.70 12.57 26.69
N LEU A 73 4.59 13.29 27.81
CA LEU A 73 5.76 13.82 28.54
C LEU A 73 6.68 12.72 29.08
N LYS A 74 6.21 11.47 29.19
CA LYS A 74 7.03 10.32 29.59
C LYS A 74 7.27 9.35 28.43
N TRP A 75 6.81 9.69 27.23
CA TRP A 75 6.90 8.85 26.04
C TRP A 75 8.12 9.22 25.20
N GLY A 76 8.82 8.21 24.68
CA GLY A 76 9.96 8.42 23.80
C GLY A 76 11.15 9.12 24.48
N VAL A 77 11.92 9.88 23.70
CA VAL A 77 13.01 10.73 24.21
C VAL A 77 12.60 12.19 24.23
N ALA A 78 13.04 12.93 25.26
CA ALA A 78 12.93 14.38 25.27
C ALA A 78 13.82 14.99 24.19
N LEU A 79 13.39 16.11 23.60
CA LEU A 79 14.23 16.94 22.75
C LEU A 79 14.41 18.32 23.38
N ASP A 80 15.65 18.79 23.43
CA ASP A 80 15.97 20.16 23.84
C ASP A 80 15.61 21.17 22.74
N GLU A 81 15.74 20.77 21.48
CA GLU A 81 15.36 21.57 20.30
C GLU A 81 14.27 20.88 19.46
N PRO A 82 13.28 21.62 18.93
CA PRO A 82 12.21 21.03 18.16
C PRO A 82 12.67 20.51 16.79
N LYS A 83 12.12 19.38 16.39
CA LYS A 83 12.29 18.79 15.05
C LYS A 83 10.94 18.74 14.34
N LEU A 84 10.94 18.91 13.02
CA LEU A 84 9.72 18.76 12.21
C LEU A 84 9.09 17.37 12.48
N GLY A 85 7.82 17.36 12.91
CA GLY A 85 7.09 16.17 13.29
C GLY A 85 7.26 15.73 14.75
N ALA A 86 8.04 16.44 15.58
CA ALA A 86 8.14 16.14 17.00
C ALA A 86 6.78 16.30 17.68
N ILE A 87 6.49 15.47 18.68
CA ILE A 87 5.29 15.63 19.48
C ILE A 87 5.52 16.78 20.45
N ALA A 88 4.74 17.83 20.32
CA ALA A 88 4.72 18.94 21.27
C ALA A 88 3.59 18.72 22.27
N VAL A 89 3.91 18.72 23.55
CA VAL A 89 2.91 18.65 24.63
C VAL A 89 2.71 20.04 25.22
N LEU A 90 1.46 20.46 25.31
CA LEU A 90 1.07 21.79 25.79
C LEU A 90 0.24 21.70 27.07
N THR A 91 0.25 22.76 27.87
CA THR A 91 -0.76 23.02 28.89
C THR A 91 -2.13 23.29 28.26
N ARG A 92 -3.20 22.98 29.00
CA ARG A 92 -4.58 23.34 28.64
C ARG A 92 -5.28 23.88 29.87
N GLY A 93 -5.55 25.18 29.89
CA GLY A 93 -6.16 25.86 31.04
C GLY A 93 -5.25 25.89 32.27
N SER A 94 -5.86 26.11 33.44
CA SER A 94 -5.18 26.17 34.75
C SER A 94 -5.00 24.80 35.41
N ASP A 95 -5.66 23.76 34.90
CA ASP A 95 -5.53 22.39 35.43
C ASP A 95 -4.16 21.78 35.08
N LEU A 96 -3.45 21.32 36.12
CA LEU A 96 -2.16 20.66 36.01
C LEU A 96 -2.25 19.24 35.41
N GLY A 97 -3.44 18.65 35.33
CA GLY A 97 -3.70 17.37 34.67
C GLY A 97 -4.05 17.47 33.19
N ALA A 98 -4.69 18.55 32.77
CA ALA A 98 -5.14 18.77 31.39
C ALA A 98 -4.00 19.19 30.45
N GLY A 99 -4.08 18.81 29.17
CA GLY A 99 -3.08 19.19 28.18
C GLY A 99 -3.60 19.13 26.75
N HIS A 100 -2.78 19.59 25.81
CA HIS A 100 -2.97 19.41 24.38
C HIS A 100 -1.71 18.78 23.75
N VAL A 101 -1.87 18.10 22.62
CA VAL A 101 -0.76 17.44 21.94
C VAL A 101 -0.93 17.49 20.43
N GLY A 102 0.17 17.68 19.70
CA GLY A 102 0.19 17.73 18.23
C GLY A 102 1.61 17.61 17.68
N PHE A 103 1.73 17.51 16.36
CA PHE A 103 3.02 17.40 15.68
C PHE A 103 3.56 18.78 15.29
N TYR A 104 4.77 19.10 15.73
CA TYR A 104 5.44 20.36 15.46
C TYR A 104 5.75 20.57 13.98
N LEU A 105 5.35 21.72 13.44
CA LEU A 105 5.63 22.12 12.05
C LEU A 105 6.68 23.23 11.94
N GLY A 106 6.78 24.08 12.96
CA GLY A 106 7.63 25.26 12.94
C GLY A 106 7.24 26.23 14.05
N SER A 107 7.93 27.37 14.10
CA SER A 107 7.71 28.37 15.14
C SER A 107 8.11 29.77 14.67
N THR A 108 7.45 30.80 15.19
CA THR A 108 7.90 32.21 15.19
C THR A 108 8.44 32.59 16.57
N ASN A 109 8.80 33.85 16.81
CA ASN A 109 9.27 34.29 18.14
C ASN A 109 8.27 33.98 19.25
N ASP A 110 6.97 34.15 19.00
CA ASP A 110 5.94 34.06 20.05
C ASP A 110 5.15 32.75 20.00
N ASN A 111 5.12 32.08 18.84
CA ASN A 111 4.23 30.94 18.60
C ASN A 111 4.95 29.70 18.07
N ILE A 112 4.38 28.53 18.37
CA ILE A 112 4.66 27.27 17.69
C ILE A 112 3.44 26.84 16.87
N TYR A 113 3.67 26.18 15.74
CA TYR A 113 2.61 25.69 14.85
C TYR A 113 2.54 24.18 14.93
N LEU A 114 1.36 23.65 15.25
CA LEU A 114 1.13 22.21 15.40
C LEU A 114 0.07 21.71 14.42
N LEU A 115 0.37 20.59 13.75
CA LEU A 115 -0.63 19.74 13.11
C LEU A 115 -1.19 18.77 14.16
N GLY A 116 -2.46 18.92 14.52
CA GLY A 116 -3.06 18.16 15.61
C GLY A 116 -4.54 17.93 15.42
N GLY A 117 -5.06 16.90 16.08
CA GLY A 117 -6.48 16.61 16.17
C GLY A 117 -7.15 17.39 17.30
N ASN A 118 -8.46 17.50 17.23
CA ASN A 118 -9.29 18.24 18.18
C ASN A 118 -8.89 19.73 18.34
N GLN A 119 -8.46 20.36 17.24
CA GLN A 119 -8.11 21.77 17.17
C GLN A 119 -9.22 22.54 16.47
N GLY A 120 -10.17 23.05 17.26
CA GLY A 120 -11.45 23.55 16.74
C GLY A 120 -12.29 22.41 16.17
N ASP A 121 -12.38 21.31 16.92
CA ASP A 121 -13.11 20.08 16.58
C ASP A 121 -12.69 19.49 15.21
N ALA A 122 -11.42 19.70 14.85
CA ALA A 122 -10.86 19.31 13.56
C ALA A 122 -9.40 18.84 13.66
N VAL A 123 -8.95 18.11 12.64
CA VAL A 123 -7.53 17.96 12.32
C VAL A 123 -7.10 19.18 11.51
N SER A 124 -6.28 20.04 12.11
CA SER A 124 -5.89 21.32 11.50
C SER A 124 -4.45 21.69 11.87
N VAL A 125 -3.94 22.77 11.26
CA VAL A 125 -2.73 23.45 11.73
C VAL A 125 -3.15 24.65 12.55
N ALA A 126 -2.67 24.75 13.78
CA ALA A 126 -2.99 25.86 14.67
C ALA A 126 -1.73 26.43 15.33
N ALA A 127 -1.76 27.73 15.61
CA ALA A 127 -0.72 28.43 16.34
C ALA A 127 -0.98 28.38 17.85
N PHE A 128 0.07 28.16 18.64
CA PHE A 128 0.03 28.13 20.09
C PHE A 128 1.17 28.95 20.67
N ALA A 129 0.87 29.74 21.70
CA ALA A 129 1.87 30.54 22.40
C ALA A 129 2.97 29.63 23.01
N ARG A 130 4.23 30.03 22.87
CA ARG A 130 5.40 29.22 23.29
C ARG A 130 5.37 28.87 24.78
N GLU A 131 4.81 29.73 25.61
CA GLU A 131 4.74 29.57 27.07
C GLU A 131 3.85 28.38 27.47
N ARG A 132 2.97 27.93 26.56
CA ARG A 132 2.15 26.75 26.79
C ARG A 132 2.94 25.44 26.64
N LEU A 133 4.12 25.47 26.04
CA LEU A 133 4.91 24.27 25.77
C LEU A 133 5.47 23.68 27.06
N LEU A 134 5.14 22.41 27.30
CA LEU A 134 5.68 21.61 28.40
C LEU A 134 6.90 20.77 27.97
N GLY A 135 7.02 20.47 26.68
CA GLY A 135 8.20 19.81 26.12
C GLY A 135 7.96 19.15 24.77
N TYR A 136 9.07 18.86 24.09
CA TYR A 136 9.09 18.10 22.84
C TYR A 136 9.49 16.66 23.08
N ARG A 137 8.85 15.77 22.32
CA ARG A 137 9.07 14.34 22.41
C ARG A 137 9.28 13.78 21.01
N TRP A 138 10.30 12.96 20.89
CA TRP A 138 10.59 12.18 19.71
C TRP A 138 10.37 10.71 20.04
N PRO A 139 9.94 9.86 19.09
CA PRO A 139 10.01 8.42 19.30
C PRO A 139 11.38 8.08 19.88
N ALA A 140 11.42 7.33 20.99
CA ALA A 140 12.69 6.84 21.50
C ALA A 140 13.41 6.14 20.35
N PRO A 141 14.76 6.14 20.31
CA PRO A 141 15.46 5.19 19.48
C PRO A 141 14.93 3.83 19.92
N GLN A 142 14.02 3.28 19.13
CA GLN A 142 13.61 1.90 19.31
C GLN A 142 14.93 1.14 19.31
N LYS A 143 15.10 0.14 20.19
CA LYS A 143 16.08 -0.93 19.94
C LYS A 143 15.85 -1.29 18.49
N SER A 144 16.77 -0.85 17.63
CA SER A 144 16.30 -0.46 16.30
C SER A 144 15.70 -1.67 15.64
N PRO A 145 14.66 -1.50 14.81
CA PRO A 145 14.32 -2.49 13.82
C PRO A 145 15.60 -2.96 13.13
N ALA A 146 16.67 -2.18 13.02
CA ALA A 146 17.98 -2.61 12.57
C ALA A 146 18.64 -3.84 13.24
N ASP A 147 18.28 -4.31 14.45
CA ASP A 147 18.85 -5.56 15.00
C ASP A 147 17.93 -6.77 14.80
N ALA A 148 16.61 -6.62 14.91
CA ALA A 148 15.64 -7.67 14.56
C ALA A 148 15.39 -7.77 13.05
N SER A 149 15.52 -6.66 12.33
CA SER A 149 15.66 -6.54 10.88
C SER A 149 17.10 -6.81 10.47
N LYS A 150 18.17 -6.62 11.23
CA LYS A 150 19.41 -7.33 10.81
C LYS A 150 19.17 -8.82 10.87
N VAL A 151 18.55 -9.39 11.89
CA VAL A 151 18.29 -10.84 11.87
C VAL A 151 17.25 -11.24 10.81
N ALA A 152 16.16 -10.48 10.59
CA ALA A 152 15.11 -10.79 9.61
C ALA A 152 15.40 -10.31 8.18
N ASP A 153 16.30 -9.35 7.97
CA ASP A 153 16.80 -8.84 6.69
C ASP A 153 18.14 -9.51 6.35
N ILE A 154 18.92 -10.01 7.31
CA ILE A 154 19.93 -11.08 7.10
C ILE A 154 19.20 -12.37 6.76
N GLN A 155 18.09 -12.73 7.42
CA GLN A 155 17.29 -13.90 7.01
C GLN A 155 16.55 -13.69 5.70
N ARG A 156 15.94 -12.53 5.40
CA ARG A 156 15.30 -12.28 4.09
C ARG A 156 16.32 -12.06 2.97
N SER A 157 17.47 -11.44 3.25
CA SER A 157 18.58 -11.39 2.28
C SER A 157 19.24 -12.76 2.11
N ASP A 158 19.27 -13.61 3.14
CA ASP A 158 19.70 -15.02 3.06
C ASP A 158 18.72 -15.86 2.25
N VAL A 159 17.41 -15.75 2.48
CA VAL A 159 16.40 -16.50 1.71
C VAL A 159 16.41 -16.07 0.25
N PHE A 160 16.47 -14.76 -0.04
CA PHE A 160 16.62 -14.28 -1.41
C PHE A 160 17.94 -14.77 -2.02
N ALA A 161 19.07 -14.68 -1.31
CA ALA A 161 20.37 -15.12 -1.83
C ALA A 161 20.43 -16.64 -2.06
N ARG A 162 19.88 -17.45 -1.16
CA ARG A 162 19.73 -18.91 -1.27
C ARG A 162 18.81 -19.27 -2.43
N ALA A 163 17.67 -18.61 -2.55
CA ALA A 163 16.72 -18.83 -3.65
C ALA A 163 17.32 -18.41 -4.99
N LEU A 164 18.02 -17.28 -5.05
CA LEU A 164 18.72 -16.82 -6.23
C LEU A 164 19.87 -17.76 -6.62
N THR A 165 20.59 -18.30 -5.65
CA THR A 165 21.62 -19.33 -5.92
C THR A 165 21.02 -20.55 -6.59
N HIS A 166 19.85 -21.01 -6.14
CA HIS A 166 19.11 -22.09 -6.79
C HIS A 166 18.67 -21.70 -8.20
N VAL A 167 17.97 -20.58 -8.37
CA VAL A 167 17.48 -20.10 -9.67
C VAL A 167 18.63 -19.99 -10.69
N GLN A 168 19.76 -19.41 -10.29
CA GLN A 168 20.90 -19.23 -11.19
C GLN A 168 21.55 -20.55 -11.62
N LYS A 169 21.58 -21.58 -10.75
CA LYS A 169 22.03 -22.93 -11.16
C LYS A 169 21.15 -23.49 -12.28
N MET A 170 19.89 -23.06 -12.39
CA MET A 170 18.93 -23.51 -13.40
C MET A 170 18.94 -22.65 -14.67
N GLU A 171 19.39 -21.39 -14.60
CA GLU A 171 19.44 -20.44 -15.73
C GLU A 171 20.64 -20.65 -16.67
N GLY A 172 21.69 -21.35 -16.21
CA GLY A 172 22.87 -21.63 -17.03
C GLY A 172 23.78 -20.42 -17.28
N GLY A 173 24.76 -20.58 -18.18
CA GLY A 173 25.75 -19.56 -18.53
C GLY A 173 25.29 -18.65 -19.68
N TYR A 174 26.25 -17.96 -20.31
CA TYR A 174 25.99 -17.13 -21.48
C TYR A 174 25.52 -17.98 -22.67
N SER A 175 24.46 -17.51 -23.34
CA SER A 175 23.97 -18.02 -24.61
C SER A 175 23.71 -16.87 -25.58
N ASP A 176 24.02 -17.08 -26.86
CA ASP A 176 23.71 -16.16 -27.95
C ASP A 176 23.29 -16.99 -29.16
N ASP A 177 22.11 -17.62 -29.03
CA ASP A 177 21.51 -18.44 -30.08
C ASP A 177 20.78 -17.50 -31.07
N PRO A 178 21.10 -17.53 -32.38
CA PRO A 178 20.43 -16.72 -33.39
C PRO A 178 18.91 -16.91 -33.46
N TYR A 179 18.40 -18.03 -32.93
CA TYR A 179 16.97 -18.35 -32.88
C TYR A 179 16.33 -18.10 -31.51
N ASP A 180 17.09 -17.60 -30.53
CA ASP A 180 16.54 -17.15 -29.26
C ASP A 180 15.92 -15.74 -29.43
N PRO A 181 14.58 -15.60 -29.30
CA PRO A 181 13.93 -14.29 -29.40
C PRO A 181 14.38 -13.31 -28.31
N GLY A 182 14.97 -13.80 -27.21
CA GLY A 182 15.59 -12.99 -26.16
C GLY A 182 16.99 -12.46 -26.52
N GLY A 183 17.63 -13.03 -27.54
CA GLY A 183 18.98 -12.71 -27.96
C GLY A 183 20.05 -13.06 -26.93
N PRO A 184 21.24 -12.42 -26.98
CA PRO A 184 22.32 -12.66 -26.03
C PRO A 184 21.82 -12.57 -24.59
N THR A 185 22.00 -13.65 -23.84
CA THR A 185 21.50 -13.82 -22.47
C THR A 185 22.62 -14.36 -21.60
N ASN A 186 22.80 -13.80 -20.41
CA ASN A 186 23.74 -14.35 -19.44
C ASN A 186 23.06 -14.43 -18.08
N ARG A 187 23.14 -15.59 -17.42
CA ARG A 187 22.53 -15.81 -16.09
C ARG A 187 21.06 -15.38 -16.02
N GLY A 188 20.30 -15.72 -17.08
CA GLY A 188 18.88 -15.37 -17.22
C GLY A 188 18.58 -13.88 -17.47
N VAL A 189 19.59 -13.02 -17.63
CA VAL A 189 19.44 -11.60 -17.99
C VAL A 189 19.68 -11.44 -19.49
N THR A 190 18.64 -11.04 -20.23
CA THR A 190 18.75 -10.75 -21.66
C THR A 190 19.45 -9.42 -21.92
N LEU A 191 20.05 -9.25 -23.09
CA LEU A 191 20.67 -8.00 -23.52
C LEU A 191 19.73 -6.80 -23.41
N ALA A 192 18.46 -6.98 -23.76
CA ALA A 192 17.45 -5.92 -23.67
C ALA A 192 17.16 -5.51 -22.20
N VAL A 193 17.11 -6.49 -21.29
CA VAL A 193 16.95 -6.22 -19.85
C VAL A 193 18.17 -5.49 -19.30
N PHE A 194 19.37 -5.94 -19.68
CA PHE A 194 20.63 -5.35 -19.27
C PHE A 194 20.79 -3.92 -19.79
N ALA A 195 20.50 -3.67 -21.06
CA ALA A 195 20.55 -2.33 -21.66
C ALA A 195 19.58 -1.38 -20.94
N LYS A 196 18.33 -1.80 -20.73
CA LYS A 196 17.33 -1.00 -20.00
C LYS A 196 17.78 -0.69 -18.57
N TRP A 197 18.45 -1.63 -17.89
CA TRP A 197 19.00 -1.41 -16.55
C TRP A 197 20.07 -0.31 -16.52
N HIS A 198 20.88 -0.22 -17.57
CA HIS A 198 21.89 0.83 -17.73
C HIS A 198 21.34 2.13 -18.32
N GLY A 199 20.02 2.21 -18.59
CA GLY A 199 19.41 3.37 -19.24
C GLY A 199 19.80 3.52 -20.71
N GLU A 200 20.23 2.43 -21.35
CA GLU A 200 20.71 2.40 -22.73
C GLU A 200 19.70 1.71 -23.68
N THR A 201 19.71 2.11 -24.95
CA THR A 201 19.03 1.42 -26.04
C THR A 201 19.95 0.42 -26.72
N VAL A 202 19.42 -0.73 -27.14
CA VAL A 202 20.18 -1.69 -27.96
C VAL A 202 20.07 -1.26 -29.43
N ASP A 203 21.18 -0.78 -29.99
CA ASP A 203 21.30 -0.37 -31.39
C ASP A 203 22.66 -0.83 -31.98
N ALA A 204 22.90 -0.55 -33.26
CA ALA A 204 24.13 -0.99 -33.93
C ALA A 204 25.42 -0.47 -33.25
N ALA A 205 25.37 0.70 -32.61
CA ALA A 205 26.53 1.29 -31.94
C ALA A 205 26.73 0.75 -30.52
N SER A 206 25.65 0.47 -29.79
CA SER A 206 25.72 0.01 -28.40
C SER A 206 25.82 -1.51 -28.26
N ARG A 207 25.30 -2.29 -29.23
CA ARG A 207 25.10 -3.75 -29.11
C ARG A 207 26.38 -4.51 -28.76
N ALA A 208 27.48 -4.26 -29.46
CA ALA A 208 28.74 -4.99 -29.22
C ALA A 208 29.27 -4.75 -27.80
N ARG A 209 29.32 -3.49 -27.35
CA ARG A 209 29.76 -3.13 -25.98
C ARG A 209 28.83 -3.71 -24.92
N LEU A 210 27.51 -3.65 -25.14
CA LEU A 210 26.52 -4.17 -24.19
C LEU A 210 26.60 -5.70 -24.06
N ILE A 211 26.89 -6.43 -25.14
CA ILE A 211 27.11 -7.89 -25.09
C ILE A 211 28.37 -8.21 -24.28
N ASP A 212 29.45 -7.48 -24.53
CA ASP A 212 30.69 -7.66 -23.78
C ASP A 212 30.55 -7.35 -22.29
N ALA A 213 29.77 -6.31 -21.96
CA ALA A 213 29.42 -5.98 -20.58
C ALA A 213 28.49 -7.04 -19.97
N LEU A 214 27.51 -7.56 -20.71
CA LEU A 214 26.61 -8.62 -20.26
C LEU A 214 27.35 -9.93 -19.97
N LYS A 215 28.35 -10.29 -20.78
CA LYS A 215 29.22 -11.47 -20.54
C LYS A 215 29.98 -11.36 -19.21
N ARG A 216 30.29 -10.14 -18.77
CA ARG A 216 31.03 -9.84 -17.52
C ARG A 216 30.13 -9.23 -16.45
N ILE A 217 28.82 -9.50 -16.50
CA ILE A 217 27.85 -8.91 -15.58
C ILE A 217 28.21 -9.26 -14.12
N PRO A 218 28.42 -8.27 -13.23
CA PRO A 218 28.75 -8.51 -11.84
C PRO A 218 27.62 -9.25 -11.09
N ASP A 219 28.00 -10.08 -10.11
CA ASP A 219 27.03 -10.79 -9.26
C ASP A 219 26.06 -9.86 -8.55
N GLU A 220 26.55 -8.73 -8.06
CA GLU A 220 25.73 -7.70 -7.42
C GLU A 220 24.69 -7.12 -8.39
N THR A 221 25.07 -6.88 -9.65
CA THR A 221 24.16 -6.36 -10.67
C THR A 221 23.07 -7.39 -10.98
N VAL A 222 23.42 -8.67 -11.11
CA VAL A 222 22.43 -9.74 -11.29
C VAL A 222 21.50 -9.82 -10.10
N GLN A 223 22.03 -9.83 -8.86
CA GLN A 223 21.22 -9.83 -7.64
C GLN A 223 20.21 -8.67 -7.62
N ARG A 224 20.64 -7.45 -7.93
CA ARG A 224 19.76 -6.27 -7.98
C ARG A 224 18.70 -6.39 -9.06
N ILE A 225 19.04 -6.86 -10.26
CA ILE A 225 18.08 -7.09 -11.34
C ILE A 225 17.02 -8.10 -10.90
N TYR A 226 17.43 -9.23 -10.34
CA TYR A 226 16.50 -10.26 -9.88
C TYR A 226 15.61 -9.80 -8.72
N ASN A 227 16.18 -9.04 -7.80
CA ASN A 227 15.46 -8.50 -6.66
C ASN A 227 14.35 -7.54 -7.13
N GLN A 228 14.70 -6.57 -7.99
CA GLN A 228 13.79 -5.52 -8.43
C GLN A 228 12.76 -6.00 -9.46
N ARG A 229 13.11 -6.95 -10.32
CA ARG A 229 12.20 -7.41 -11.40
C ARG A 229 11.31 -8.56 -11.01
N TYR A 230 11.74 -9.42 -10.08
CA TYR A 230 11.03 -10.65 -9.77
C TYR A 230 10.73 -10.80 -8.28
N TRP A 231 11.72 -10.68 -7.40
CA TRP A 231 11.51 -10.93 -5.96
C TRP A 231 10.53 -9.94 -5.31
N GLN A 232 10.78 -8.63 -5.45
CA GLN A 232 9.93 -7.59 -4.86
C GLN A 232 8.55 -7.54 -5.53
N PRO A 233 8.42 -7.52 -6.87
CA PRO A 233 7.10 -7.42 -7.50
C PRO A 233 6.22 -8.67 -7.32
N SER A 234 6.81 -9.84 -7.08
CA SER A 234 6.07 -11.06 -6.74
C SER A 234 5.72 -11.17 -5.26
N SER A 235 6.14 -10.22 -4.43
CA SER A 235 5.96 -10.29 -2.98
C SER A 235 6.50 -11.60 -2.36
N ALA A 236 7.50 -12.23 -2.98
CA ALA A 236 8.05 -13.51 -2.52
C ALA A 236 8.60 -13.44 -1.09
N GLY A 237 9.13 -12.28 -0.68
CA GLY A 237 9.62 -12.04 0.69
C GLY A 237 8.53 -12.00 1.78
N LEU A 238 7.25 -12.05 1.41
CA LEU A 238 6.12 -12.17 2.35
C LEU A 238 5.69 -13.62 2.57
N LEU A 239 6.25 -14.57 1.82
CA LEU A 239 5.85 -15.98 1.85
C LEU A 239 6.77 -16.79 2.78
N PRO A 240 6.28 -17.91 3.36
CA PRO A 240 7.15 -18.88 4.04
C PRO A 240 8.31 -19.33 3.13
N GLU A 241 9.52 -19.53 3.67
CA GLU A 241 10.73 -19.74 2.84
C GLU A 241 10.58 -20.83 1.76
N PRO A 242 10.00 -22.02 2.07
CA PRO A 242 9.79 -23.06 1.08
C PRO A 242 8.94 -22.60 -0.11
N LEU A 243 7.89 -21.84 0.18
CA LEU A 243 6.96 -21.34 -0.82
C LEU A 243 7.55 -20.13 -1.55
N ALA A 244 8.32 -19.29 -0.86
CA ALA A 244 9.06 -18.16 -1.43
C ALA A 244 10.04 -18.62 -2.51
N LEU A 245 10.81 -19.69 -2.26
CA LEU A 245 11.70 -20.30 -3.26
C LEU A 245 10.93 -20.73 -4.51
N MET A 246 9.85 -21.48 -4.32
CA MET A 246 9.05 -22.00 -5.43
C MET A 246 8.38 -20.88 -6.24
N HIS A 247 7.87 -19.86 -5.54
CA HIS A 247 7.20 -18.72 -6.13
C HIS A 247 8.15 -17.79 -6.88
N PHE A 248 9.35 -17.55 -6.34
CA PHE A 248 10.37 -16.75 -6.99
C PHE A 248 10.87 -17.41 -8.29
N ASP A 249 11.20 -18.70 -8.25
CA ASP A 249 11.60 -19.46 -9.45
C ASP A 249 10.50 -19.46 -10.51
N ALA A 250 9.24 -19.64 -10.10
CA ALA A 250 8.09 -19.53 -10.99
C ALA A 250 7.93 -18.12 -11.58
N SER A 251 8.18 -17.06 -10.80
CA SER A 251 8.11 -15.67 -11.26
C SER A 251 9.12 -15.36 -12.35
N VAL A 252 10.30 -15.96 -12.28
CA VAL A 252 11.34 -15.82 -13.31
C VAL A 252 10.91 -16.48 -14.62
N ASN A 253 10.29 -17.66 -14.58
CA ASN A 253 9.95 -18.42 -15.79
C ASN A 253 8.57 -18.12 -16.39
N HIS A 254 7.60 -17.77 -15.57
CA HIS A 254 6.22 -17.57 -15.98
C HIS A 254 5.76 -16.12 -15.89
N GLY A 255 6.67 -15.23 -15.49
CA GLY A 255 6.37 -13.84 -15.14
C GLY A 255 5.67 -13.73 -13.79
N VAL A 256 5.80 -12.56 -13.16
CA VAL A 256 5.27 -12.26 -11.82
C VAL A 256 3.76 -12.54 -11.73
N GLY A 257 2.94 -11.95 -12.61
CA GLY A 257 1.49 -12.15 -12.58
C GLY A 257 1.06 -13.59 -12.87
N GLY A 258 1.78 -14.29 -13.75
CA GLY A 258 1.51 -15.71 -14.03
C GLY A 258 1.82 -16.60 -12.83
N ALA A 259 2.92 -16.31 -12.13
CA ALA A 259 3.28 -16.99 -10.91
C ALA A 259 2.26 -16.74 -9.79
N ILE A 260 1.80 -15.50 -9.58
CA ILE A 260 0.82 -15.17 -8.53
C ILE A 260 -0.48 -15.93 -8.75
N ARG A 261 -1.00 -16.00 -9.97
CA ARG A 261 -2.24 -16.76 -10.26
C ARG A 261 -2.08 -18.26 -9.98
N MET A 262 -0.93 -18.84 -10.30
CA MET A 262 -0.65 -20.24 -9.96
C MET A 262 -0.56 -20.45 -8.44
N LEU A 263 0.04 -19.52 -7.70
CA LEU A 263 0.09 -19.55 -6.23
C LEU A 263 -1.32 -19.49 -5.63
N GLN A 264 -2.17 -18.57 -6.11
CA GLN A 264 -3.56 -18.44 -5.68
C GLN A 264 -4.37 -19.70 -5.96
N SER A 265 -4.20 -20.30 -7.13
CA SER A 265 -4.77 -21.62 -7.46
C SER A 265 -4.27 -22.73 -6.52
N ALA A 266 -3.00 -22.69 -6.10
CA ALA A 266 -2.41 -23.68 -5.19
C ALA A 266 -3.00 -23.58 -3.78
N VAL A 267 -3.26 -22.36 -3.29
CA VAL A 267 -3.82 -22.14 -1.94
C VAL A 267 -5.35 -22.05 -1.92
N GLY A 268 -6.01 -22.08 -3.08
CA GLY A 268 -7.46 -22.12 -3.19
C GLY A 268 -8.15 -20.76 -3.09
N THR A 269 -7.48 -19.68 -3.48
CA THR A 269 -8.04 -18.32 -3.52
C THR A 269 -8.37 -17.87 -4.95
N THR A 270 -9.14 -16.78 -5.06
CA THR A 270 -9.41 -16.13 -6.34
C THR A 270 -8.11 -15.80 -7.05
N SER A 271 -7.96 -16.26 -8.29
CA SER A 271 -6.74 -16.07 -9.08
C SER A 271 -6.75 -14.70 -9.78
N ASP A 272 -6.77 -13.61 -9.00
CA ASP A 272 -6.82 -12.22 -9.49
C ASP A 272 -5.44 -11.64 -9.89
N GLY A 273 -4.35 -12.28 -9.49
CA GLY A 273 -2.98 -11.86 -9.78
C GLY A 273 -2.37 -10.92 -8.74
N GLU A 274 -3.00 -10.74 -7.58
CA GLU A 274 -2.51 -9.89 -6.47
C GLU A 274 -2.36 -10.67 -5.15
N ILE A 275 -1.22 -10.55 -4.48
CA ILE A 275 -1.01 -11.13 -3.15
C ILE A 275 -1.52 -10.14 -2.09
N GLY A 276 -2.84 -10.18 -1.86
CA GLY A 276 -3.51 -9.44 -0.80
C GLY A 276 -3.69 -10.25 0.50
N PRO A 277 -4.36 -9.66 1.52
CA PRO A 277 -4.56 -10.28 2.83
C PRO A 277 -5.24 -11.65 2.78
N GLN A 278 -6.17 -11.86 1.85
CA GLN A 278 -6.87 -13.14 1.68
C GLN A 278 -5.93 -14.25 1.20
N THR A 279 -5.06 -13.95 0.23
CA THR A 279 -4.04 -14.87 -0.27
C THR A 279 -3.06 -15.22 0.86
N LEU A 280 -2.59 -14.22 1.62
CA LEU A 280 -1.67 -14.44 2.74
C LEU A 280 -2.31 -15.28 3.87
N ALA A 281 -3.58 -15.05 4.19
CA ALA A 281 -4.31 -15.85 5.17
C ALA A 281 -4.45 -17.31 4.73
N ALA A 282 -4.77 -17.55 3.45
CA ALA A 282 -4.86 -18.91 2.89
C ALA A 282 -3.50 -19.63 2.89
N ILE A 283 -2.41 -18.91 2.61
CA ILE A 283 -1.04 -19.42 2.73
C ILE A 283 -0.74 -19.81 4.19
N ALA A 284 -1.03 -18.93 5.15
CA ALA A 284 -0.76 -19.19 6.56
C ALA A 284 -1.57 -20.37 7.13
N ALA A 285 -2.76 -20.61 6.60
CA ALA A 285 -3.61 -21.74 7.00
C ALA A 285 -3.19 -23.09 6.39
N MET A 286 -2.28 -23.09 5.40
CA MET A 286 -1.88 -24.29 4.66
C MET A 286 -0.45 -24.71 5.02
N PRO A 287 -0.19 -25.99 5.35
CA PRO A 287 1.18 -26.46 5.54
C PRO A 287 2.07 -26.19 4.32
N SER A 288 3.29 -25.70 4.55
CA SER A 288 4.24 -25.34 3.48
C SER A 288 4.53 -26.50 2.53
N THR A 289 4.62 -27.74 3.03
CA THR A 289 4.82 -28.93 2.20
C THR A 289 3.65 -29.18 1.25
N THR A 290 2.42 -28.94 1.70
CA THR A 290 1.20 -29.09 0.89
C THR A 290 1.09 -27.99 -0.16
N SER A 291 1.28 -26.73 0.23
CA SER A 291 1.19 -25.60 -0.71
C SER A 291 2.26 -25.68 -1.79
N VAL A 292 3.50 -26.05 -1.44
CA VAL A 292 4.59 -26.31 -2.39
C VAL A 292 4.25 -27.45 -3.35
N ALA A 293 3.73 -28.58 -2.87
CA ALA A 293 3.38 -29.71 -3.73
C ALA A 293 2.24 -29.37 -4.71
N ARG A 294 1.19 -28.69 -4.23
CA ARG A 294 0.08 -28.23 -5.09
C ARG A 294 0.56 -27.25 -6.16
N TYR A 295 1.43 -26.33 -5.78
CA TYR A 295 2.00 -25.36 -6.72
C TYR A 295 2.89 -26.07 -7.76
N ALA A 296 3.71 -27.04 -7.35
CA ALA A 296 4.51 -27.84 -8.27
C ALA A 296 3.65 -28.54 -9.32
N GLU A 297 2.55 -29.18 -8.92
CA GLU A 297 1.62 -29.83 -9.86
C GLU A 297 0.99 -28.84 -10.85
N ILE A 298 0.52 -27.69 -10.37
CA ILE A 298 -0.03 -26.63 -11.24
C ILE A 298 1.03 -26.18 -12.26
N ARG A 299 2.28 -26.03 -11.82
CA ARG A 299 3.38 -25.59 -12.68
C ARG A 299 3.78 -26.65 -13.70
N ARG A 300 3.83 -27.94 -13.32
CA ARG A 300 4.02 -29.07 -14.25
C ARG A 300 2.90 -29.13 -15.29
N ALA A 301 1.65 -28.99 -14.87
CA ALA A 301 0.49 -28.97 -15.77
C ALA A 301 0.60 -27.80 -16.77
N ARG A 302 0.97 -26.60 -16.30
CA ARG A 302 1.19 -25.43 -17.16
C ARG A 302 2.29 -25.67 -18.20
N TYR A 303 3.41 -26.26 -17.81
CA TYR A 303 4.47 -26.60 -18.76
C TYR A 303 4.01 -27.63 -19.80
N ARG A 304 3.32 -28.70 -19.38
CA ARG A 304 2.79 -29.74 -20.28
C ARG A 304 1.80 -29.17 -21.31
N ALA A 305 1.12 -28.08 -20.99
CA ALA A 305 0.20 -27.39 -21.89
C ALA A 305 0.90 -26.49 -22.94
N LEU A 306 2.23 -26.28 -22.87
CA LEU A 306 2.94 -25.45 -23.84
C LEU A 306 3.16 -26.18 -25.18
N PRO A 307 2.98 -25.51 -26.34
CA PRO A 307 3.13 -26.15 -27.66
C PRO A 307 4.50 -26.79 -27.93
N HIS A 308 5.55 -26.26 -27.31
CA HIS A 308 6.94 -26.69 -27.49
C HIS A 308 7.43 -27.62 -26.36
N PHE A 309 6.51 -28.17 -25.56
CA PHE A 309 6.83 -29.09 -24.46
C PHE A 309 7.59 -30.34 -24.92
N TRP A 310 7.32 -30.86 -26.12
CA TRP A 310 8.03 -32.03 -26.66
C TRP A 310 9.56 -31.84 -26.73
N ARG A 311 10.03 -30.59 -26.91
CA ARG A 311 11.46 -30.26 -27.05
C ARG A 311 12.12 -29.92 -25.71
N PHE A 312 11.47 -29.08 -24.90
CA PHE A 312 12.08 -28.51 -23.69
C PHE A 312 11.47 -29.04 -22.38
N GLY A 313 10.36 -29.78 -22.47
CA GLY A 313 9.56 -30.22 -21.33
C GLY A 313 10.33 -31.01 -20.30
N ARG A 314 11.26 -31.88 -20.72
CA ARG A 314 12.13 -32.62 -19.78
C ARG A 314 12.96 -31.68 -18.91
N GLY A 315 13.48 -30.59 -19.47
CA GLY A 315 14.25 -29.59 -18.73
C GLY A 315 13.38 -28.81 -17.75
N TRP A 316 12.21 -28.36 -18.20
CA TRP A 316 11.27 -27.62 -17.35
C TRP A 316 10.74 -28.46 -16.20
N LEU A 317 10.36 -29.72 -16.45
CA LEU A 317 9.90 -30.63 -15.39
C LEU A 317 11.02 -30.91 -14.39
N ARG A 318 12.25 -31.17 -14.85
CA ARG A 318 13.40 -31.33 -13.96
C ARG A 318 13.63 -30.09 -13.10
N ARG A 319 13.41 -28.89 -13.64
CA ARG A 319 13.49 -27.64 -12.86
C ARG A 319 12.43 -27.59 -11.76
N VAL A 320 11.19 -27.90 -12.09
CA VAL A 320 10.11 -27.98 -11.08
C VAL A 320 10.42 -29.01 -10.00
N ASP A 321 10.86 -30.20 -10.39
CA ASP A 321 11.19 -31.30 -9.48
C ASP A 321 12.33 -30.92 -8.52
N ALA A 322 13.39 -30.29 -9.05
CA ALA A 322 14.52 -29.82 -8.25
C ALA A 322 14.13 -28.68 -7.28
N THR A 323 13.32 -27.72 -7.74
CA THR A 323 12.83 -26.63 -6.89
C THR A 323 11.90 -27.16 -5.79
N GLU A 324 11.00 -28.10 -6.12
CA GLU A 324 10.11 -28.72 -5.14
C GLU A 324 10.89 -29.52 -4.08
N ALA A 325 11.87 -30.32 -4.50
CA ALA A 325 12.70 -31.09 -3.57
C ALA A 325 13.46 -30.18 -2.59
N LEU A 326 14.06 -29.09 -3.08
CA LEU A 326 14.76 -28.12 -2.24
C LEU A 326 13.81 -27.38 -1.29
N ALA A 327 12.65 -26.96 -1.79
CA ALA A 327 11.62 -26.31 -0.97
C ALA A 327 11.12 -27.24 0.16
N LYS A 328 10.87 -28.52 -0.13
CA LYS A 328 10.51 -29.51 0.90
C LYS A 328 11.63 -29.72 1.92
N ALA A 329 12.89 -29.72 1.49
CA ALA A 329 14.03 -29.80 2.41
C ALA A 329 14.10 -28.58 3.34
N TRP A 330 13.82 -27.37 2.83
CA TRP A 330 13.73 -26.16 3.67
C TRP A 330 12.59 -26.29 4.69
N ALA A 331 11.43 -26.81 4.28
CA ALA A 331 10.28 -27.02 5.16
C ALA A 331 10.54 -28.06 6.28
N MET A 332 11.45 -29.01 6.07
CA MET A 332 11.82 -30.03 7.06
C MET A 332 12.84 -29.52 8.08
N ASN A 333 13.64 -28.52 7.71
CA ASN A 333 14.64 -27.91 8.59
C ASN A 333 14.06 -26.78 9.47
N GLU A 334 12.89 -26.27 9.12
CA GLU A 334 12.06 -25.44 9.99
C GLU A 334 11.25 -26.36 10.93
N GLY A 335 11.72 -26.56 12.17
CA GLY A 335 10.92 -27.22 13.21
C GLY A 335 9.55 -26.53 13.40
N PRO A 336 8.55 -27.18 14.03
CA PRO A 336 7.19 -26.65 14.13
C PRO A 336 7.21 -25.26 14.76
N THR A 337 6.81 -24.24 13.99
CA THR A 337 6.71 -22.86 14.47
C THR A 337 5.65 -22.76 15.59
N PRO A 338 5.88 -21.95 16.65
CA PRO A 338 4.93 -21.82 17.74
C PRO A 338 3.60 -21.27 17.23
N LYS A 339 2.52 -22.03 17.45
CA LYS A 339 1.15 -21.54 17.31
C LYS A 339 0.97 -20.40 18.31
N THR A 340 0.79 -19.17 17.83
CA THR A 340 0.23 -18.08 18.63
C THR A 340 -1.17 -18.51 19.05
N THR A 341 -1.24 -19.05 20.27
CA THR A 341 -2.47 -19.53 20.90
C THR A 341 -3.15 -18.30 21.47
N THR A 342 -4.15 -17.75 20.77
CA THR A 342 -5.05 -16.77 21.39
C THR A 342 -6.04 -17.54 22.26
N SER A 343 -5.84 -17.42 23.56
CA SER A 343 -6.68 -17.95 24.62
C SER A 343 -8.13 -17.50 24.47
N THR A 344 -9.05 -18.45 24.54
CA THR A 344 -10.48 -18.28 24.84
C THR A 344 -10.67 -17.66 26.22
N SER A 345 -11.61 -16.71 26.34
CA SER A 345 -12.43 -16.55 27.55
C SER A 345 -13.88 -16.23 27.15
N ASN A 346 -14.80 -17.06 27.62
CA ASN A 346 -16.25 -16.91 27.48
C ASN A 346 -16.79 -15.75 28.33
N SER A 347 -17.85 -15.10 27.89
CA SER A 347 -18.99 -14.78 28.76
C SER A 347 -20.29 -14.67 27.94
N GLU A 348 -21.30 -15.38 28.40
CA GLU A 348 -22.69 -15.45 27.90
C GLU A 348 -23.50 -14.17 28.17
N GLY A 349 -24.65 -14.06 27.50
CA GLY A 349 -25.81 -13.20 27.81
C GLY A 349 -25.93 -11.97 26.90
N ASP A 350 -27.06 -11.63 26.28
CA ASP A 350 -28.41 -12.17 26.34
C ASP A 350 -29.20 -11.71 25.10
N SER A 351 -30.22 -12.50 24.83
CA SER A 351 -31.27 -12.45 23.82
C SER A 351 -31.94 -11.08 23.62
N ARG A 352 -32.15 -10.69 22.36
CA ARG A 352 -33.40 -10.08 21.84
C ARG A 352 -33.30 -9.88 20.31
N MET A 353 -33.81 -10.88 19.59
CA MET A 353 -34.24 -10.74 18.20
C MET A 353 -35.74 -10.47 18.20
N ALA A 354 -36.17 -9.39 17.55
CA ALA A 354 -37.54 -9.21 17.11
C ALA A 354 -37.51 -8.85 15.62
N ASN A 355 -38.30 -9.60 14.86
CA ASN A 355 -38.39 -9.67 13.41
C ASN A 355 -38.85 -8.37 12.76
N ASP A 356 -38.40 -8.13 11.53
CA ASP A 356 -39.38 -8.03 10.44
C ASP A 356 -38.83 -8.63 9.13
N THR A 357 -39.72 -9.32 8.44
CA THR A 357 -39.50 -10.14 7.24
C THR A 357 -39.77 -9.34 5.96
N GLY A 358 -39.01 -9.57 4.89
CA GLY A 358 -39.53 -9.32 3.54
C GLY A 358 -38.53 -9.06 2.41
N ALA A 359 -38.23 -10.14 1.67
CA ALA A 359 -38.12 -10.18 0.21
C ALA A 359 -36.87 -9.64 -0.53
N ILE A 360 -36.19 -10.63 -1.15
CA ILE A 360 -35.68 -10.70 -2.53
C ILE A 360 -34.43 -9.87 -2.85
N GLY A 361 -33.35 -10.63 -3.11
CA GLY A 361 -32.03 -10.10 -3.39
C GLY A 361 -31.86 -9.46 -4.76
N THR A 362 -30.90 -8.55 -4.79
CA THR A 362 -30.09 -8.20 -5.97
C THR A 362 -28.67 -7.86 -5.50
N ALA A 363 -27.71 -8.22 -6.33
CA ALA A 363 -26.27 -8.13 -6.16
C ALA A 363 -25.71 -6.84 -5.52
N GLU A 364 -24.78 -6.98 -4.58
CA GLU A 364 -23.79 -5.96 -4.20
C GLU A 364 -22.44 -6.65 -3.87
N GLY A 365 -21.27 -6.10 -4.19
CA GLY A 365 -20.97 -4.77 -4.72
C GLY A 365 -19.66 -4.78 -5.49
N ALA A 366 -19.72 -4.30 -6.73
CA ALA A 366 -18.54 -3.87 -7.47
C ALA A 366 -17.98 -2.62 -6.78
N LYS A 367 -16.67 -2.61 -6.51
CA LYS A 367 -15.98 -1.46 -5.91
C LYS A 367 -16.10 -0.23 -6.83
N TRP A 368 -16.55 0.87 -6.23
CA TRP A 368 -16.76 2.19 -6.85
C TRP A 368 -15.43 2.87 -7.22
N TRP A 369 -15.35 3.42 -8.42
CA TRP A 369 -14.13 4.02 -8.98
C TRP A 369 -13.57 5.20 -8.16
N ALA A 370 -14.39 5.88 -7.34
CA ALA A 370 -13.92 7.02 -6.55
C ALA A 370 -13.03 6.65 -5.35
N GLN A 371 -12.83 5.36 -5.08
CA GLN A 371 -11.90 4.88 -4.05
C GLN A 371 -10.44 4.77 -4.55
N SER A 372 -10.19 5.03 -5.83
CA SER A 372 -8.85 4.96 -6.42
C SER A 372 -8.12 6.31 -6.35
N LYS A 373 -7.05 6.37 -5.54
CA LYS A 373 -6.16 7.54 -5.41
C LYS A 373 -5.50 7.92 -6.74
N THR A 374 -5.27 6.95 -7.62
CA THR A 374 -4.70 7.15 -8.96
C THR A 374 -5.68 7.84 -9.89
N ILE A 375 -6.98 7.55 -9.77
CA ILE A 375 -8.04 8.19 -10.58
C ILE A 375 -8.21 9.65 -10.13
N TRP A 376 -8.17 9.93 -8.83
CA TRP A 376 -8.21 11.30 -8.31
C TRP A 376 -7.00 12.15 -8.71
N GLY A 377 -5.80 11.58 -8.66
CA GLY A 377 -4.58 12.27 -9.14
C GLY A 377 -4.70 12.64 -10.62
N ALA A 378 -5.17 11.72 -11.46
CA ALA A 378 -5.37 11.97 -12.89
C ALA A 378 -6.44 13.05 -13.16
N ILE A 379 -7.54 13.08 -12.39
CA ILE A 379 -8.62 14.07 -12.54
C ILE A 379 -8.13 15.47 -12.14
N ILE A 380 -7.42 15.61 -11.02
CA ILE A 380 -6.91 16.91 -10.55
C ILE A 380 -5.89 17.45 -11.56
N THR A 381 -4.97 16.61 -12.05
CA THR A 381 -4.00 17.01 -13.07
C THR A 381 -4.69 17.41 -14.37
N ALA A 382 -5.71 16.66 -14.82
CA ALA A 382 -6.47 17.00 -16.02
C ALA A 382 -7.24 18.32 -15.87
N VAL A 383 -7.89 18.56 -14.74
CA VAL A 383 -8.61 19.83 -14.49
C VAL A 383 -7.64 21.00 -14.42
N ALA A 384 -6.48 20.84 -13.76
CA ALA A 384 -5.47 21.89 -13.67
C ALA A 384 -4.79 22.22 -15.01
N THR A 385 -4.69 21.26 -15.94
CA THR A 385 -4.13 21.51 -17.29
C THR A 385 -5.17 22.01 -18.28
N VAL A 386 -6.42 21.59 -18.17
CA VAL A 386 -7.47 21.92 -19.14
C VAL A 386 -8.20 23.23 -18.77
N ALA A 387 -8.34 23.56 -17.49
CA ALA A 387 -9.05 24.77 -17.05
C ALA A 387 -8.43 26.09 -17.59
N PRO A 388 -7.10 26.28 -17.63
CA PRO A 388 -6.51 27.49 -18.22
C PRO A 388 -6.69 27.59 -19.74
N LEU A 389 -6.80 26.44 -20.43
CA LEU A 389 -6.94 26.36 -21.90
C LEU A 389 -8.38 26.60 -22.36
N LEU A 390 -9.37 26.30 -21.52
CA LEU A 390 -10.78 26.50 -21.86
C LEU A 390 -11.30 27.89 -21.46
N GLY A 391 -10.67 28.59 -20.51
CA GLY A 391 -11.09 29.93 -20.05
C GLY A 391 -11.50 30.91 -21.15
N PRO A 392 -10.70 31.08 -22.23
CA PRO A 392 -11.05 31.98 -23.34
C PRO A 392 -12.21 31.51 -24.23
N VAL A 393 -12.53 30.22 -24.25
CA VAL A 393 -13.53 29.61 -25.16
C VAL A 393 -14.94 29.59 -24.54
N ILE A 394 -15.04 29.58 -23.22
CA ILE A 394 -16.31 29.54 -22.46
C ILE A 394 -16.71 30.88 -21.84
N GLY A 395 -15.90 31.94 -22.02
CA GLY A 395 -16.23 33.29 -21.58
C GLY A 395 -16.32 33.47 -20.05
N VAL A 396 -15.66 32.60 -19.29
CA VAL A 396 -15.58 32.71 -17.82
C VAL A 396 -14.19 33.25 -17.48
N ASP A 397 -14.11 34.57 -17.29
CA ASP A 397 -12.92 35.22 -16.77
C ASP A 397 -12.84 34.88 -15.27
N LEU A 398 -11.85 34.09 -14.87
CA LEU A 398 -11.58 33.78 -13.47
C LEU A 398 -10.54 34.80 -12.97
N PRO A 399 -10.95 35.85 -12.23
CA PRO A 399 -9.99 36.84 -11.74
C PRO A 399 -9.00 36.18 -10.78
N GLY A 400 -7.74 36.61 -10.85
CA GLY A 400 -6.62 36.06 -10.06
C GLY A 400 -6.82 36.11 -8.53
N GLU A 401 -7.86 36.80 -8.05
CA GLU A 401 -8.30 36.80 -6.66
C GLU A 401 -8.98 35.47 -6.26
N VAL A 402 -9.64 34.75 -7.18
CA VAL A 402 -10.24 33.43 -6.89
C VAL A 402 -9.18 32.37 -6.61
N VAL A 403 -7.98 32.52 -7.17
CA VAL A 403 -6.82 31.64 -6.89
C VAL A 403 -6.20 31.97 -5.53
N LYS A 404 -6.32 33.21 -5.04
CA LYS A 404 -5.88 33.62 -3.71
C LYS A 404 -6.89 33.24 -2.62
N ASP A 405 -8.19 33.46 -2.85
CA ASP A 405 -9.27 33.11 -1.90
C ASP A 405 -9.56 31.61 -1.86
N ALA A 406 -9.21 30.84 -2.90
CA ALA A 406 -9.22 29.37 -2.86
C ALA A 406 -8.27 28.80 -1.80
N GLY A 407 -7.30 29.60 -1.31
CA GLY A 407 -6.46 29.25 -0.18
C GLY A 407 -7.13 29.40 1.18
N GLU A 408 -8.15 30.25 1.31
CA GLU A 408 -8.73 30.62 2.62
C GLU A 408 -10.20 30.19 2.82
N GLN A 409 -10.98 29.91 1.78
CA GLN A 409 -12.35 29.34 1.93
C GLN A 409 -12.65 28.24 0.90
N THR A 410 -12.74 26.99 1.38
CA THR A 410 -12.76 25.78 0.52
C THR A 410 -14.15 25.39 -0.02
N VAL A 411 -15.24 25.95 0.50
CA VAL A 411 -16.60 25.46 0.22
C VAL A 411 -17.09 25.86 -1.18
N THR A 412 -16.74 27.05 -1.66
CA THR A 412 -17.15 27.56 -2.97
C THR A 412 -16.34 26.94 -4.12
N ALA A 413 -15.06 26.63 -3.89
CA ALA A 413 -14.19 25.98 -4.88
C ALA A 413 -14.62 24.53 -5.18
N VAL A 414 -15.11 23.80 -4.17
CA VAL A 414 -15.63 22.44 -4.34
C VAL A 414 -16.91 22.43 -5.18
N GLN A 415 -17.81 23.39 -4.95
CA GLN A 415 -19.04 23.51 -5.74
C GLN A 415 -18.76 23.91 -7.19
N ALA A 416 -17.78 24.78 -7.43
CA ALA A 416 -17.38 25.18 -8.78
C ALA A 416 -16.77 24.00 -9.57
N VAL A 417 -15.93 23.17 -8.93
CA VAL A 417 -15.31 22.00 -9.56
C VAL A 417 -16.35 20.90 -9.83
N VAL A 418 -17.26 20.64 -8.90
CA VAL A 418 -18.36 19.68 -9.09
C VAL A 418 -19.34 20.17 -10.18
N GLY A 419 -19.63 21.47 -10.22
CA GLY A 419 -20.44 22.09 -11.27
C GLY A 419 -19.79 22.00 -12.66
N LEU A 420 -18.48 22.23 -12.75
CA LEU A 420 -17.71 22.09 -14.00
C LEU A 420 -17.72 20.65 -14.50
N ILE A 421 -17.50 19.67 -13.62
CA ILE A 421 -17.55 18.24 -13.94
C ILE A 421 -18.95 17.82 -14.39
N GLY A 422 -20.01 18.26 -13.69
CA GLY A 422 -21.39 18.00 -14.07
C GLY A 422 -21.74 18.58 -15.45
N THR A 423 -21.22 19.77 -15.76
CA THR A 423 -21.44 20.45 -17.06
C THR A 423 -20.71 19.72 -18.18
N LEU A 424 -19.45 19.31 -17.97
CA LEU A 424 -18.67 18.53 -18.93
C LEU A 424 -19.29 17.15 -19.21
N LEU A 425 -19.79 16.47 -18.18
CA LEU A 425 -20.51 15.20 -18.32
C LEU A 425 -21.84 15.36 -19.06
N THR A 426 -22.54 16.49 -18.86
CA THR A 426 -23.79 16.79 -19.58
C THR A 426 -23.54 17.07 -21.06
N ILE A 427 -22.47 17.81 -21.39
CA ILE A 427 -22.03 18.06 -22.76
C ILE A 427 -21.61 16.74 -23.42
N TYR A 428 -20.82 15.91 -22.73
CA TYR A 428 -20.42 14.59 -23.22
C TYR A 428 -21.62 13.66 -23.46
N GLY A 429 -22.60 13.64 -22.54
CA GLY A 429 -23.84 12.89 -22.69
C GLY A 429 -24.67 13.35 -23.89
N ARG A 430 -24.75 14.67 -24.12
CA ARG A 430 -25.45 15.24 -25.30
C ARG A 430 -24.72 14.96 -26.61
N LEU A 431 -23.39 14.94 -26.62
CA LEU A 431 -22.58 14.63 -27.81
C LEU A 431 -22.58 13.15 -28.17
N LYS A 432 -22.79 12.25 -27.19
CA LYS A 432 -22.74 10.79 -27.39
C LYS A 432 -24.11 10.14 -27.59
N ALA A 433 -25.21 10.86 -27.37
CA ALA A 433 -26.56 10.39 -27.65
C ALA A 433 -26.86 10.49 -29.16
N THR A 434 -26.49 9.46 -29.94
CA THR A 434 -26.76 9.36 -31.39
C THR A 434 -27.93 8.43 -31.74
N THR A 435 -28.85 8.15 -30.81
CA THR A 435 -30.06 7.36 -31.11
C THR A 435 -31.34 8.10 -30.72
N PRO A 436 -32.25 8.40 -31.66
CA PRO A 436 -33.55 8.96 -31.33
C PRO A 436 -34.41 7.91 -30.59
N LEU A 437 -35.03 8.34 -29.49
CA LEU A 437 -35.96 7.53 -28.70
C LEU A 437 -37.15 7.08 -29.57
N ALA A 438 -37.31 5.77 -29.76
CA ALA A 438 -38.50 5.20 -30.40
C ALA A 438 -39.73 5.42 -29.51
N ARG A 439 -40.70 6.21 -29.99
CA ARG A 439 -42.02 6.35 -29.35
C ARG A 439 -42.79 5.06 -29.53
N ARG A 440 -43.04 4.31 -28.44
CA ARG A 440 -44.10 3.30 -28.39
C ARG A 440 -45.43 4.00 -28.14
N ALA A 441 -46.34 3.96 -29.11
CA ALA A 441 -47.71 4.39 -28.93
C ALA A 441 -48.44 3.39 -28.03
N LEU A 442 -48.84 3.81 -26.84
CA LEU A 442 -49.81 3.09 -26.01
C LEU A 442 -51.21 3.50 -26.47
N SER A 443 -51.91 2.59 -27.14
CA SER A 443 -53.36 2.69 -27.34
C SER A 443 -54.04 2.36 -26.01
N VAL A 444 -54.72 3.34 -25.44
CA VAL A 444 -55.68 3.13 -24.36
C VAL A 444 -57.04 2.92 -25.02
N LYS A 445 -57.66 1.76 -24.82
CA LYS A 445 -59.10 1.58 -25.08
C LYS A 445 -59.85 2.23 -23.92
N LEU A 446 -60.74 3.16 -24.28
CA LEU A 446 -61.68 3.83 -23.38
C LEU A 446 -62.65 2.84 -22.74
#